data_AF-A0A355KT48-F1
#
_entry.id   AF-A0A355KT48-F1
#
_cell.length_a   1.000
_cell.length_b   1.000
_cell.length_c   1.000
_cell.angle_alpha   90.00
_cell.angle_beta   90.00
_cell.angle_gamma   90.00
#
_symmetry.space_group_name_H-M   'P 1'
#
loop_
_entity.id
_entity.type
_entity.pdbx_description
1 polymer ?
#
loop_
_entity_poly.entity_id
_entity_poly.type
_entity_poly.pdbx_seq_one_letter_code
_entity_poly.pdbx_strand_id
1 'polypeptide(L)'
;MRKFTEKAISFFLSLAAVVSYPMTCGAESVRLGDVNGDSTVNSADALAVLKYCVGNLELSSEAFFRADVNADKSVNSIDALEILRYTVGIIDRFKAEDGETVDSAEAVETYNKAIEKAKRFRPSYTLLENFSNNVDDIKVSSKNPLISAARLREIEERTKKENSYNKSYSSIIKQKSDDSADKMLGAIESSDISRYADVECFKNKNGHYMLTVKFKDEKNPTENSRIVRVLGCDSYDEAKKKIGNENEVGGAKSNVESFDFVYKDCFIKCEIDPLTSEFIDIEWYASCISDSKVTTVGLTAEMTTLGKNGAHYSNFGY
;
A
#
# COMPACT_ATOMS: atom_id res chain seq x y z
N MET A 1 -12.14 26.98 -30.88
CA MET A 1 -12.86 26.68 -29.63
C MET A 1 -12.99 25.17 -29.38
N ARG A 2 -13.59 24.35 -30.25
CA ARG A 2 -13.76 22.89 -30.04
C ARG A 2 -12.48 22.12 -29.68
N LYS A 3 -11.37 22.37 -30.40
CA LYS A 3 -10.04 21.77 -30.14
C LYS A 3 -9.38 22.21 -28.82
N PHE A 4 -9.75 23.39 -28.29
CA PHE A 4 -9.19 23.93 -27.04
C PHE A 4 -9.92 23.33 -25.84
N THR A 5 -11.25 23.20 -25.93
CA THR A 5 -12.07 22.43 -24.98
C THR A 5 -11.70 20.95 -24.97
N GLU A 6 -11.43 20.31 -26.12
CA GLU A 6 -11.00 18.90 -26.15
C GLU A 6 -9.62 18.70 -25.51
N LYS A 7 -8.67 19.65 -25.67
CA LYS A 7 -7.35 19.60 -24.99
C LYS A 7 -7.44 19.88 -23.49
N ALA A 8 -8.30 20.82 -23.07
CA ALA A 8 -8.53 21.08 -21.64
C ALA A 8 -9.23 19.91 -20.95
N ILE A 9 -10.16 19.24 -21.65
CA ILE A 9 -10.84 18.03 -21.19
C ILE A 9 -9.88 16.84 -21.12
N SER A 10 -9.02 16.64 -22.13
CA SER A 10 -8.08 15.50 -22.21
C SER A 10 -7.06 15.43 -21.07
N PHE A 11 -6.96 16.50 -20.28
CA PHE A 11 -5.87 16.73 -19.36
C PHE A 11 -6.41 17.10 -17.96
N PHE A 12 -7.68 17.50 -17.86
CA PHE A 12 -8.52 17.21 -16.68
C PHE A 12 -8.56 15.72 -16.31
N LEU A 13 -8.25 14.84 -17.28
CA LEU A 13 -8.23 13.39 -17.14
C LEU A 13 -6.98 12.86 -16.45
N SER A 14 -5.91 13.66 -16.31
CA SER A 14 -4.70 13.31 -15.56
C SER A 14 -4.70 13.88 -14.14
N LEU A 15 -5.88 13.95 -13.49
CA LEU A 15 -5.94 13.93 -12.02
C LEU A 15 -5.56 12.52 -11.51
N ALA A 16 -4.46 11.98 -12.03
CA ALA A 16 -3.92 10.73 -11.55
C ALA A 16 -3.59 10.97 -10.09
N ALA A 17 -3.98 9.98 -9.29
CA ALA A 17 -3.69 9.84 -7.88
C ALA A 17 -2.35 10.45 -7.52
N VAL A 18 -2.24 10.92 -6.29
CA VAL A 18 -0.98 11.18 -5.62
C VAL A 18 -0.09 9.92 -5.74
N VAL A 19 0.66 9.83 -6.83
CA VAL A 19 1.56 8.72 -7.12
C VAL A 19 2.93 9.18 -6.69
N SER A 20 3.33 8.76 -5.50
CA SER A 20 4.74 8.64 -5.12
C SER A 20 5.49 8.01 -6.31
N TYR A 21 6.59 8.64 -6.72
CA TYR A 21 7.47 8.15 -7.78
C TYR A 21 7.95 6.72 -7.44
N PRO A 22 8.23 5.87 -8.44
CA PRO A 22 8.35 4.43 -8.25
C PRO A 22 9.48 4.13 -7.29
N MET A 23 9.10 3.44 -6.24
CA MET A 23 9.95 2.75 -5.30
C MET A 23 9.34 1.39 -5.26
N THR A 24 10.04 0.53 -5.98
CA THR A 24 9.34 -0.57 -6.56
C THR A 24 8.71 -1.40 -5.41
N CYS A 25 7.43 -1.76 -5.48
CA CYS A 25 6.99 -3.13 -5.64
C CYS A 25 6.23 -3.94 -4.52
N GLY A 26 4.91 -3.68 -4.20
CA GLY A 26 3.77 -4.30 -3.38
C GLY A 26 3.47 -5.71 -2.79
N ALA A 27 2.64 -5.69 -1.72
CA ALA A 27 1.57 -6.64 -1.32
C ALA A 27 0.63 -6.03 -0.24
N GLU A 28 -0.60 -6.55 -0.11
CA GLU A 28 -1.71 -6.13 0.79
C GLU A 28 -1.65 -6.82 2.17
N SER A 29 -2.03 -6.12 3.26
CA SER A 29 -1.92 -6.62 4.65
C SER A 29 -2.23 -8.10 4.81
N VAL A 30 -1.20 -8.90 5.06
CA VAL A 30 -1.39 -10.33 5.33
C VAL A 30 -2.03 -10.53 6.70
N ARG A 31 -3.36 -10.54 6.78
CA ARG A 31 -4.05 -11.08 7.96
C ARG A 31 -4.10 -12.60 7.81
N LEU A 32 -3.44 -13.34 8.71
CA LEU A 32 -3.52 -14.80 8.73
C LEU A 32 -5.00 -15.22 8.84
N GLY A 33 -5.39 -16.19 8.03
CA GLY A 33 -6.75 -16.67 7.91
C GLY A 33 -7.67 -15.85 7.01
N ASP A 34 -7.29 -14.66 6.54
CA ASP A 34 -8.07 -13.83 5.59
C ASP A 34 -7.67 -14.18 4.15
N VAL A 35 -7.94 -15.39 3.72
CA VAL A 35 -7.45 -15.95 2.46
C VAL A 35 -7.97 -15.17 1.26
N ASN A 36 -9.21 -14.69 1.30
CA ASN A 36 -9.83 -13.97 0.19
C ASN A 36 -9.47 -12.47 0.14
N GLY A 37 -8.83 -11.92 1.19
CA GLY A 37 -8.38 -10.52 1.26
C GLY A 37 -9.50 -9.52 1.54
N ASP A 38 -10.63 -9.96 2.09
CA ASP A 38 -11.78 -9.10 2.39
C ASP A 38 -11.68 -8.40 3.76
N SER A 39 -10.54 -8.57 4.45
CA SER A 39 -10.23 -8.05 5.79
C SER A 39 -10.96 -8.74 6.94
N THR A 40 -11.69 -9.84 6.68
CA THR A 40 -12.49 -10.56 7.67
C THR A 40 -12.23 -12.07 7.65
N VAL A 41 -11.57 -12.59 8.69
CA VAL A 41 -11.38 -14.04 8.85
C VAL A 41 -12.72 -14.72 9.16
N ASN A 42 -13.25 -15.48 8.20
CA ASN A 42 -14.52 -16.17 8.32
C ASN A 42 -14.58 -17.46 7.48
N SER A 43 -15.78 -18.07 7.39
CA SER A 43 -15.97 -19.32 6.63
C SER A 43 -15.67 -19.23 5.12
N ALA A 44 -15.72 -18.03 4.53
CA ALA A 44 -15.39 -17.79 3.14
C ALA A 44 -13.90 -18.05 2.86
N ASP A 45 -13.03 -17.76 3.83
CA ASP A 45 -11.60 -18.01 3.73
C ASP A 45 -11.29 -19.51 3.79
N ALA A 46 -11.92 -20.21 4.74
CA ALA A 46 -11.83 -21.67 4.81
C ALA A 46 -12.32 -22.33 3.51
N LEU A 47 -13.39 -21.79 2.90
CA LEU A 47 -13.88 -22.27 1.61
C LEU A 47 -12.87 -22.01 0.47
N ALA A 48 -12.17 -20.87 0.48
CA ALA A 48 -11.12 -20.58 -0.48
C ALA A 48 -9.97 -21.60 -0.38
N VAL A 49 -9.52 -21.93 0.84
CA VAL A 49 -8.53 -22.99 1.08
C VAL A 49 -9.00 -24.33 0.54
N LEU A 50 -10.23 -24.75 0.83
CA LEU A 50 -10.76 -26.04 0.36
C LEU A 50 -10.86 -26.11 -1.17
N LYS A 51 -11.26 -25.02 -1.82
CA LYS A 51 -11.29 -24.93 -3.29
C LYS A 51 -9.89 -25.06 -3.90
N TYR A 52 -8.89 -24.47 -3.24
CA TYR A 52 -7.49 -24.62 -3.63
C TYR A 52 -7.02 -26.08 -3.51
N CYS A 53 -7.32 -26.74 -2.38
CA CYS A 53 -6.91 -28.14 -2.17
C CYS A 53 -7.45 -29.11 -3.23
N VAL A 54 -8.62 -28.82 -3.81
CA VAL A 54 -9.24 -29.65 -4.86
C VAL A 54 -8.92 -29.18 -6.28
N GLY A 55 -8.06 -28.16 -6.45
CA GLY A 55 -7.65 -27.64 -7.75
C GLY A 55 -8.69 -26.77 -8.47
N ASN A 56 -9.72 -26.30 -7.76
CA ASN A 56 -10.78 -25.46 -8.31
C ASN A 56 -10.51 -23.95 -8.11
N LEU A 57 -9.40 -23.61 -7.46
CA LEU A 57 -8.93 -22.25 -7.25
C LEU A 57 -7.41 -22.27 -7.22
N GLU A 58 -6.77 -21.31 -7.88
CA GLU A 58 -5.34 -21.03 -7.67
C GLU A 58 -5.22 -19.89 -6.65
N LEU A 59 -4.37 -20.06 -5.65
CA LEU A 59 -4.06 -19.00 -4.69
C LEU A 59 -2.89 -18.18 -5.20
N SER A 60 -2.94 -16.86 -5.02
CA SER A 60 -1.76 -16.01 -5.12
C SER A 60 -0.78 -16.34 -3.99
N SER A 61 0.49 -15.95 -4.13
CA SER A 61 1.49 -16.14 -3.07
C SER A 61 1.07 -15.51 -1.74
N GLU A 62 0.42 -14.34 -1.79
CA GLU A 62 -0.13 -13.66 -0.62
C GLU A 62 -1.29 -14.43 0.02
N ALA A 63 -2.23 -14.92 -0.80
CA ALA A 63 -3.35 -15.72 -0.32
C ALA A 63 -2.88 -17.07 0.23
N PHE A 64 -1.82 -17.64 -0.35
CA PHE A 64 -1.17 -18.85 0.16
C PHE A 64 -0.55 -18.60 1.54
N PHE A 65 0.15 -17.47 1.72
CA PHE A 65 0.74 -17.11 3.00
C PHE A 65 -0.33 -16.82 4.07
N ARG A 66 -1.40 -16.11 3.74
CA ARG A 66 -2.57 -15.93 4.63
C ARG A 66 -3.25 -17.26 4.96
N ALA A 67 -3.23 -18.21 4.04
CA ALA A 67 -3.86 -19.51 4.20
C ALA A 67 -3.05 -20.51 5.03
N ASP A 68 -1.72 -20.41 5.10
CA ASP A 68 -0.87 -21.30 5.93
C ASP A 68 -0.91 -20.89 7.41
N VAL A 69 -2.08 -21.02 8.04
CA VAL A 69 -2.33 -20.57 9.41
C VAL A 69 -1.69 -21.46 10.47
N ASN A 70 -1.18 -22.63 10.10
CA ASN A 70 -0.45 -23.51 11.01
C ASN A 70 1.09 -23.44 10.85
N ALA A 71 1.56 -22.64 9.87
CA ALA A 71 2.96 -22.43 9.51
C ALA A 71 3.74 -23.70 9.15
N ASP A 72 3.09 -24.68 8.52
CA ASP A 72 3.71 -25.93 8.06
C ASP A 72 4.25 -25.84 6.61
N LYS A 73 4.05 -24.71 5.94
CA LYS A 73 4.42 -24.40 4.54
C LYS A 73 3.55 -25.10 3.49
N SER A 74 2.40 -25.66 3.89
CA SER A 74 1.49 -26.39 3.01
C SER A 74 0.04 -25.99 3.25
N VAL A 75 -0.57 -25.26 2.31
CA VAL A 75 -2.00 -24.93 2.41
C VAL A 75 -2.87 -26.15 2.14
N ASN A 76 -3.54 -26.65 3.17
CA ASN A 76 -4.35 -27.86 3.09
C ASN A 76 -5.62 -27.80 3.97
N SER A 77 -6.34 -28.91 4.11
CA SER A 77 -7.58 -28.97 4.89
C SER A 77 -7.39 -28.68 6.39
N ILE A 78 -6.17 -28.80 6.92
CA ILE A 78 -5.84 -28.45 8.31
C ILE A 78 -5.97 -26.95 8.50
N ASP A 79 -5.50 -26.14 7.55
CA ASP A 79 -5.62 -24.68 7.63
C ASP A 79 -7.08 -24.21 7.57
N ALA A 80 -7.87 -24.80 6.67
CA ALA A 80 -9.30 -24.55 6.59
C ALA A 80 -10.01 -24.87 7.92
N LEU A 81 -9.60 -25.96 8.58
CA LEU A 81 -10.12 -26.34 9.89
C LEU A 81 -9.75 -25.31 10.97
N GLU A 82 -8.50 -24.86 11.03
CA GLU A 82 -8.08 -23.85 12.00
C GLU A 82 -8.82 -22.51 11.78
N ILE A 83 -9.00 -22.06 10.54
CA ILE A 83 -9.79 -20.86 10.20
C ILE A 83 -11.24 -20.99 10.70
N LEU A 84 -11.86 -22.16 10.52
CA LEU A 84 -13.21 -22.41 11.03
C LEU A 84 -13.25 -22.39 12.56
N ARG A 85 -12.26 -22.99 13.24
CA ARG A 85 -12.13 -22.96 14.71
C ARG A 85 -11.98 -21.53 15.22
N TYR A 86 -11.20 -20.69 14.53
CA TYR A 86 -11.05 -19.27 14.84
C TYR A 86 -12.36 -18.51 14.67
N THR A 87 -13.05 -18.73 13.54
CA THR A 87 -14.34 -18.09 13.21
C THR A 87 -15.40 -18.32 14.29
N VAL A 88 -15.41 -19.51 14.92
CA VAL A 88 -16.36 -19.86 15.99
C VAL A 88 -15.83 -19.62 17.41
N GLY A 89 -14.63 -19.06 17.56
CA GLY A 89 -14.01 -18.75 18.84
C GLY A 89 -13.53 -19.96 19.65
N ILE A 90 -13.31 -21.12 19.01
CA ILE A 90 -12.66 -22.28 19.65
C ILE A 90 -11.16 -21.99 19.89
N ILE A 91 -10.55 -21.22 19.00
CA ILE A 91 -9.22 -20.63 19.16
C ILE A 91 -9.36 -19.12 18.99
N ASP A 92 -8.53 -18.36 19.68
CA ASP A 92 -8.46 -16.89 19.61
C ASP A 92 -7.25 -16.40 18.80
N ARG A 93 -6.36 -17.33 18.42
CA ARG A 93 -5.14 -17.11 17.64
C ARG A 93 -4.75 -18.36 16.85
N PHE A 94 -3.98 -18.18 15.79
CA PHE A 94 -3.47 -19.26 14.95
C PHE A 94 -2.11 -19.78 15.44
N LYS A 95 -1.78 -21.05 15.15
CA LYS A 95 -0.47 -21.61 15.51
C LYS A 95 0.68 -20.93 14.76
N ALA A 96 0.44 -20.43 13.56
CA ALA A 96 1.40 -19.57 12.87
C ALA A 96 1.79 -18.32 13.70
N GLU A 97 0.97 -17.96 14.70
CA GLU A 97 1.21 -16.87 15.64
C GLU A 97 1.91 -17.34 16.94
N ASP A 98 2.09 -18.66 17.17
CA ASP A 98 2.74 -19.24 18.38
C ASP A 98 4.29 -19.11 18.36
N GLY A 99 4.83 -18.05 17.77
CA GLY A 99 6.22 -17.68 18.00
C GLY A 99 6.43 -17.18 19.43
N GLU A 100 7.65 -17.28 19.94
CA GLU A 100 8.00 -16.59 21.18
C GLU A 100 7.82 -15.08 20.94
N THR A 101 6.93 -14.43 21.71
CA THR A 101 6.71 -12.98 21.60
C THR A 101 8.01 -12.26 21.88
N VAL A 102 8.42 -11.39 20.96
CA VAL A 102 9.62 -10.57 21.11
C VAL A 102 9.19 -9.19 21.59
N ASP A 103 9.97 -8.59 22.48
CA ASP A 103 9.75 -7.21 22.91
C ASP A 103 9.74 -6.27 21.69
N SER A 104 8.72 -5.41 21.61
CA SER A 104 8.53 -4.52 20.46
C SER A 104 9.72 -3.57 20.25
N ALA A 105 10.40 -3.14 21.31
CA ALA A 105 11.56 -2.27 21.19
C ALA A 105 12.78 -3.02 20.67
N GLU A 106 13.01 -4.23 21.15
CA GLU A 106 14.05 -5.12 20.62
C GLU A 106 13.83 -5.42 19.13
N ALA A 107 12.59 -5.74 18.75
CA ALA A 107 12.24 -6.04 17.36
C ALA A 107 12.48 -4.84 16.44
N VAL A 108 12.06 -3.63 16.86
CA VAL A 108 12.29 -2.39 16.11
C VAL A 108 13.78 -2.04 16.03
N GLU A 109 14.56 -2.27 17.09
CA GLU A 109 16.01 -2.08 17.05
C GLU A 109 16.68 -3.04 16.06
N THR A 110 16.22 -4.29 16.02
CA THR A 110 16.69 -5.30 15.06
C THR A 110 16.34 -4.92 13.63
N TYR A 111 15.13 -4.42 13.38
CA TYR A 111 14.73 -3.84 12.09
C TYR A 111 15.67 -2.69 11.67
N ASN A 112 15.95 -1.75 12.58
CA ASN A 112 16.81 -0.62 12.28
C ASN A 112 18.26 -1.05 11.98
N LYS A 113 18.78 -2.07 12.67
CA LYS A 113 20.08 -2.69 12.34
C LYS A 113 20.06 -3.29 10.94
N ALA A 114 18.98 -3.95 10.56
CA ALA A 114 18.81 -4.52 9.23
C ALA A 114 18.73 -3.45 8.13
N ILE A 115 18.07 -2.30 8.39
CA ILE A 115 18.10 -1.13 7.49
C ILE A 115 19.53 -0.64 7.26
N GLU A 116 20.29 -0.43 8.34
CA GLU A 116 21.67 0.04 8.24
C GLU A 116 22.58 -0.97 7.53
N LYS A 117 22.35 -2.27 7.75
CA LYS A 117 23.06 -3.34 7.03
C LYS A 117 22.71 -3.32 5.55
N ALA A 118 21.43 -3.25 5.19
CA ALA A 118 20.98 -3.20 3.81
C ALA A 118 21.58 -1.99 3.07
N LYS A 119 21.60 -0.81 3.69
CA LYS A 119 22.25 0.38 3.11
C LYS A 119 23.75 0.19 2.87
N ARG A 120 24.43 -0.51 3.79
CA ARG A 120 25.88 -0.78 3.69
C ARG A 120 26.21 -1.82 2.61
N PHE A 121 25.54 -2.97 2.65
CA PHE A 121 25.85 -4.13 1.80
C PHE A 121 25.18 -4.06 0.43
N ARG A 122 24.11 -3.27 0.31
CA ARG A 122 23.37 -3.04 -0.93
C ARG A 122 22.93 -4.36 -1.58
N PRO A 123 22.19 -5.22 -0.85
CA PRO A 123 21.80 -6.53 -1.34
C PRO A 123 20.99 -6.40 -2.63
N SER A 124 21.03 -7.43 -3.47
CA SER A 124 20.01 -7.58 -4.49
C SER A 124 18.72 -8.10 -3.88
N TYR A 125 17.56 -7.75 -4.45
CA TYR A 125 16.27 -8.32 -4.05
C TYR A 125 15.30 -8.33 -5.23
N THR A 126 14.28 -9.17 -5.14
CA THR A 126 13.07 -9.11 -5.94
C THR A 126 12.09 -8.14 -5.30
N LEU A 127 11.33 -7.45 -6.13
CA LEU A 127 10.38 -6.44 -5.74
C LEU A 127 9.06 -6.74 -6.55
N LEU A 128 7.83 -6.72 -5.96
CA LEU A 128 6.49 -6.87 -6.64
C LEU A 128 5.36 -5.76 -6.53
N GLU A 129 5.04 -4.84 -7.48
CA GLU A 129 4.30 -3.56 -7.25
C GLU A 129 2.83 -3.63 -7.20
N ASN A 130 2.18 -2.87 -6.31
CA ASN A 130 0.75 -2.78 -6.30
C ASN A 130 0.35 -1.33 -6.09
N PHE A 131 -0.21 -0.75 -7.14
CA PHE A 131 -0.83 0.56 -7.13
C PHE A 131 -2.24 0.43 -7.64
N SER A 132 -3.20 0.84 -6.82
CA SER A 132 -4.54 1.06 -7.31
C SER A 132 -4.99 2.45 -6.97
N ASN A 133 -5.78 3.02 -7.86
CA ASN A 133 -6.56 4.19 -7.56
C ASN A 133 -7.99 3.90 -8.01
N ASN A 134 -8.95 4.26 -7.18
CA ASN A 134 -10.35 4.21 -7.52
C ASN A 134 -10.95 5.60 -7.33
N VAL A 135 -11.69 6.08 -8.32
CA VAL A 135 -12.48 7.30 -8.19
C VAL A 135 -13.88 6.91 -7.70
N ASP A 136 -14.12 7.12 -6.41
CA ASP A 136 -15.40 6.78 -5.78
C ASP A 136 -16.50 7.70 -6.33
N ASP A 137 -16.27 9.02 -6.25
CA ASP A 137 -17.19 10.04 -6.72
C ASP A 137 -16.47 11.13 -7.54
N ILE A 138 -17.18 11.66 -8.54
CA ILE A 138 -16.70 12.78 -9.35
C ILE A 138 -17.86 13.64 -9.83
N LYS A 139 -17.66 14.95 -9.75
CA LYS A 139 -18.58 15.95 -10.27
C LYS A 139 -17.82 17.03 -11.03
N VAL A 140 -18.25 17.33 -12.26
CA VAL A 140 -17.65 18.34 -13.11
C VAL A 140 -18.64 19.47 -13.39
N SER A 141 -18.18 20.70 -13.22
CA SER A 141 -18.95 21.92 -13.50
C SER A 141 -18.17 22.90 -14.37
N SER A 142 -18.88 23.79 -15.07
CA SER A 142 -18.27 24.87 -15.84
C SER A 142 -19.01 26.18 -15.64
N LYS A 143 -18.26 27.29 -15.63
CA LYS A 143 -18.84 28.64 -15.76
C LYS A 143 -19.14 29.02 -17.21
N ASN A 144 -18.75 28.19 -18.19
CA ASN A 144 -18.99 28.45 -19.60
C ASN A 144 -20.35 27.88 -20.04
N PRO A 145 -21.34 28.72 -20.39
CA PRO A 145 -22.68 28.27 -20.76
C PRO A 145 -22.72 27.49 -22.08
N LEU A 146 -21.65 27.49 -22.87
CA LEU A 146 -21.55 26.73 -24.12
C LEU A 146 -21.26 25.24 -23.89
N ILE A 147 -20.92 24.83 -22.66
CA ILE A 147 -20.68 23.43 -22.31
C ILE A 147 -22.00 22.84 -21.79
N SER A 148 -22.57 21.90 -22.55
CA SER A 148 -23.83 21.27 -22.18
C SER A 148 -23.67 20.32 -20.99
N ALA A 149 -24.75 20.10 -20.24
CA ALA A 149 -24.78 19.12 -19.15
C ALA A 149 -24.42 17.70 -19.61
N ALA A 150 -24.85 17.30 -20.81
CA ALA A 150 -24.47 16.02 -21.39
C ALA A 150 -22.95 15.90 -21.59
N ARG A 151 -22.30 17.01 -22.02
CA ARG A 151 -20.86 17.03 -22.19
C ARG A 151 -20.12 16.97 -20.85
N LEU A 152 -20.64 17.59 -19.80
CA LEU A 152 -20.07 17.49 -18.45
C LEU A 152 -20.10 16.04 -17.94
N ARG A 153 -21.22 15.33 -18.14
CA ARG A 153 -21.33 13.90 -17.79
C ARG A 153 -20.36 13.01 -18.57
N GLU A 154 -20.16 13.27 -19.86
CA GLU A 154 -19.15 12.55 -20.65
C GLU A 154 -17.72 12.77 -20.11
N ILE A 155 -17.45 13.93 -19.52
CA ILE A 155 -16.16 14.22 -18.90
C ILE A 155 -16.05 13.46 -17.57
N GLU A 156 -17.06 13.51 -16.72
CA GLU A 156 -17.12 12.76 -15.44
C GLU A 156 -16.83 11.27 -15.65
N GLU A 157 -17.57 10.62 -16.54
CA GLU A 157 -17.40 9.18 -16.84
C GLU A 157 -16.00 8.85 -17.35
N ARG A 158 -15.46 9.71 -18.22
CA ARG A 158 -14.11 9.50 -18.77
C ARG A 158 -13.04 9.70 -17.70
N THR A 159 -13.15 10.75 -16.88
CA THR A 159 -12.21 11.00 -15.79
C THR A 159 -12.26 9.88 -14.76
N LYS A 160 -13.45 9.41 -14.39
CA LYS A 160 -13.60 8.23 -13.51
C LYS A 160 -12.87 7.01 -14.10
N LYS A 161 -13.09 6.72 -15.38
CA LYS A 161 -12.45 5.57 -16.05
C LYS A 161 -10.94 5.70 -16.18
N GLU A 162 -10.41 6.86 -16.53
CA GLU A 162 -8.98 7.04 -16.78
C GLU A 162 -8.17 7.13 -15.47
N ASN A 163 -8.78 7.59 -14.38
CA ASN A 163 -8.15 7.67 -13.06
C ASN A 163 -8.43 6.45 -12.18
N SER A 164 -9.36 5.57 -12.55
CA SER A 164 -9.56 4.29 -11.86
C SER A 164 -8.72 3.20 -12.51
N TYR A 165 -7.70 2.73 -11.82
CA TYR A 165 -6.78 1.72 -12.34
C TYR A 165 -6.25 0.82 -11.22
N ASN A 166 -5.78 -0.36 -11.62
CA ASN A 166 -5.01 -1.26 -10.79
C ASN A 166 -3.80 -1.72 -11.61
N LYS A 167 -2.59 -1.53 -11.09
CA LYS A 167 -1.32 -1.74 -11.78
C LYS A 167 -0.37 -2.52 -10.87
N SER A 168 0.37 -3.43 -11.49
CA SER A 168 1.43 -4.19 -10.84
C SER A 168 2.70 -4.28 -11.69
N TYR A 169 3.87 -4.23 -11.05
CA TYR A 169 5.16 -4.00 -11.74
C TYR A 169 6.36 -4.79 -11.21
N SER A 170 6.45 -6.11 -11.32
CA SER A 170 7.62 -6.84 -10.77
C SER A 170 8.99 -6.42 -11.37
N SER A 171 10.01 -6.28 -10.51
CA SER A 171 11.40 -6.04 -10.93
C SER A 171 12.44 -6.72 -10.03
N ILE A 172 13.64 -6.96 -10.57
CA ILE A 172 14.81 -7.40 -9.79
C ILE A 172 15.73 -6.20 -9.62
N ILE A 173 15.96 -5.80 -8.38
CA ILE A 173 16.80 -4.66 -8.06
C ILE A 173 18.17 -5.12 -7.58
N LYS A 174 19.19 -4.51 -8.18
CA LYS A 174 20.56 -4.58 -7.71
C LYS A 174 20.97 -3.17 -7.34
N GLN A 175 21.19 -2.91 -6.05
CA GLN A 175 21.57 -1.58 -5.59
C GLN A 175 23.00 -1.28 -6.06
N LYS A 176 23.15 -0.21 -6.85
CA LYS A 176 24.42 0.18 -7.48
C LYS A 176 24.93 1.54 -7.00
N SER A 177 24.11 2.32 -6.31
CA SER A 177 24.42 3.66 -5.82
C SER A 177 23.76 3.93 -4.46
N ASP A 178 24.25 4.93 -3.73
CA ASP A 178 23.63 5.41 -2.48
C ASP A 178 22.16 5.78 -2.70
N ASP A 179 21.84 6.47 -3.80
CA ASP A 179 20.47 6.85 -4.17
C ASP A 179 19.51 5.65 -4.27
N SER A 180 19.98 4.47 -4.70
CA SER A 180 19.15 3.26 -4.75
C SER A 180 18.98 2.56 -3.40
N ALA A 181 19.85 2.84 -2.43
CA ALA A 181 19.83 2.30 -1.08
C ALA A 181 19.04 3.19 -0.12
N ASP A 182 19.13 4.51 -0.28
CA ASP A 182 18.23 5.50 0.34
C ASP A 182 16.78 5.35 -0.12
N LYS A 183 16.61 4.62 -1.24
CA LYS A 183 15.35 4.18 -1.79
C LYS A 183 14.77 2.90 -1.14
N MET A 184 15.36 2.39 -0.06
CA MET A 184 14.65 1.41 0.78
C MET A 184 13.80 2.10 1.83
N LEU A 185 13.02 1.31 2.55
CA LEU A 185 12.25 1.76 3.70
C LEU A 185 13.12 2.50 4.73
N GLY A 186 12.50 3.46 5.41
CA GLY A 186 13.13 4.23 6.47
C GLY A 186 13.24 3.45 7.79
N ALA A 187 14.05 3.98 8.70
CA ALA A 187 14.15 3.50 10.06
C ALA A 187 12.88 3.80 10.87
N ILE A 188 12.50 2.89 11.76
CA ILE A 188 11.35 3.03 12.66
C ILE A 188 11.83 3.66 13.97
N GLU A 189 11.15 4.72 14.42
CA GLU A 189 11.47 5.38 15.69
C GLU A 189 11.20 4.43 16.87
N SER A 190 12.27 4.02 17.58
CA SER A 190 12.20 3.08 18.71
C SER A 190 11.98 3.73 20.08
N SER A 191 12.16 5.04 20.19
CA SER A 191 12.11 5.78 21.47
C SER A 191 10.70 5.89 22.07
N ASP A 192 9.65 5.78 21.24
CA ASP A 192 8.26 5.88 21.66
C ASP A 192 7.33 5.06 20.76
N ILE A 193 7.31 3.75 21.02
CA ILE A 193 6.52 2.77 20.25
C ILE A 193 5.00 3.02 20.37
N SER A 194 4.57 3.68 21.46
CA SER A 194 3.15 4.04 21.67
C SER A 194 2.57 4.99 20.61
N ARG A 195 3.45 5.59 19.79
CA ARG A 195 3.08 6.47 18.68
C ARG A 195 2.57 5.71 17.46
N TYR A 196 2.89 4.43 17.33
CA TYR A 196 2.27 3.54 16.34
C TYR A 196 0.90 3.08 16.83
N ALA A 197 0.04 2.66 15.91
CA ALA A 197 -1.25 2.10 16.28
C ALA A 197 -1.05 0.74 16.96
N ASP A 198 -0.10 -0.04 16.46
CA ASP A 198 0.26 -1.34 17.00
C ASP A 198 1.68 -1.75 16.54
N VAL A 199 2.41 -2.49 17.38
CA VAL A 199 3.73 -3.06 17.08
C VAL A 199 3.86 -4.41 17.74
N GLU A 200 3.84 -5.45 16.92
CA GLU A 200 3.90 -6.83 17.36
C GLU A 200 5.06 -7.56 16.69
N CYS A 201 5.71 -8.45 17.43
CA CYS A 201 6.75 -9.29 16.89
C CYS A 201 6.72 -10.66 17.53
N PHE A 202 6.87 -11.70 16.71
CA PHE A 202 7.06 -13.06 17.19
C PHE A 202 8.24 -13.72 16.50
N LYS A 203 8.88 -14.64 17.20
CA LYS A 203 10.00 -15.41 16.69
C LYS A 203 9.50 -16.70 16.04
N ASN A 204 9.72 -16.86 14.74
CA ASN A 204 9.29 -18.05 14.02
C ASN A 204 10.19 -19.27 14.32
N LYS A 205 9.83 -20.46 13.82
CA LYS A 205 10.55 -21.72 14.04
C LYS A 205 12.01 -21.73 13.55
N ASN A 206 12.37 -20.83 12.64
CA ASN A 206 13.75 -20.68 12.15
C ASN A 206 14.56 -19.70 13.04
N GLY A 207 13.92 -19.10 14.04
CA GLY A 207 14.51 -18.10 14.90
C GLY A 207 14.43 -16.67 14.35
N HIS A 208 13.74 -16.45 13.22
CA HIS A 208 13.60 -15.12 12.62
C HIS A 208 12.49 -14.32 13.28
N TYR A 209 12.64 -13.01 13.31
CA TYR A 209 11.65 -12.07 13.83
C TYR A 209 10.63 -11.75 12.74
N MET A 210 9.36 -11.97 13.05
CA MET A 210 8.20 -11.60 12.23
C MET A 210 7.60 -10.33 12.83
N LEU A 211 8.12 -9.16 12.44
CA LEU A 211 7.71 -7.87 12.98
C LEU A 211 6.60 -7.27 12.13
N THR A 212 5.50 -6.84 12.76
CA THR A 212 4.42 -6.03 12.18
C THR A 212 4.35 -4.68 12.90
N VAL A 213 4.33 -3.59 12.14
CA VAL A 213 4.13 -2.23 12.67
C VAL A 213 2.95 -1.60 11.93
N LYS A 214 1.88 -1.29 12.65
CA LYS A 214 0.72 -0.56 12.14
C LYS A 214 0.83 0.92 12.52
N PHE A 215 0.72 1.81 11.54
CA PHE A 215 0.74 3.25 11.77
C PHE A 215 -0.66 3.75 12.14
N LYS A 216 -0.72 4.83 12.91
CA LYS A 216 -1.99 5.54 13.15
C LYS A 216 -2.39 6.25 11.87
N ASP A 217 -3.69 6.28 11.60
CA ASP A 217 -4.25 7.10 10.53
C ASP A 217 -3.82 8.56 10.69
N GLU A 218 -3.47 9.20 9.58
CA GLU A 218 -2.91 10.55 9.59
C GLU A 218 -3.54 11.42 8.51
N LYS A 219 -4.16 12.52 8.93
CA LYS A 219 -4.68 13.54 8.03
C LYS A 219 -3.61 14.60 7.74
N ASN A 220 -3.42 14.90 6.47
CA ASN A 220 -2.48 15.89 5.94
C ASN A 220 -1.05 15.69 6.49
N PRO A 221 -0.41 14.54 6.18
CA PRO A 221 0.91 14.20 6.68
C PRO A 221 1.95 15.19 6.16
N THR A 222 2.97 15.44 6.97
CA THR A 222 4.12 16.28 6.64
C THR A 222 5.30 15.42 6.18
N GLU A 223 6.34 16.02 5.64
CA GLU A 223 7.62 15.35 5.35
C GLU A 223 8.23 14.64 6.58
N ASN A 224 7.86 15.07 7.80
CA ASN A 224 8.35 14.51 9.05
C ASN A 224 7.46 13.40 9.62
N SER A 225 6.31 13.16 9.01
CA SER A 225 5.36 12.13 9.42
C SER A 225 5.96 10.74 9.29
N ARG A 226 5.62 9.84 10.22
CA ARG A 226 6.22 8.50 10.26
C ARG A 226 5.90 7.68 9.01
N ILE A 227 4.66 7.77 8.53
CA ILE A 227 4.23 7.10 7.30
C ILE A 227 5.09 7.56 6.12
N VAL A 228 5.28 8.88 5.98
CA VAL A 228 6.10 9.49 4.91
C VAL A 228 7.55 9.04 5.01
N ARG A 229 8.17 9.17 6.19
CA ARG A 229 9.60 8.86 6.39
C ARG A 229 9.93 7.38 6.33
N VAL A 230 9.05 6.51 6.84
CA VAL A 230 9.29 5.07 6.89
C VAL A 230 8.91 4.42 5.56
N LEU A 231 7.74 4.76 5.00
CA LEU A 231 7.24 4.10 3.79
C LEU A 231 7.65 4.79 2.48
N GLY A 232 8.29 5.97 2.54
CA GLY A 232 8.62 6.76 1.35
C GLY A 232 7.39 7.30 0.61
N CYS A 233 6.28 7.44 1.34
CA CYS A 233 5.01 7.95 0.85
C CYS A 233 5.04 9.49 0.69
N ASP A 234 4.14 10.05 -0.12
CA ASP A 234 4.08 11.50 -0.32
C ASP A 234 3.57 12.24 0.93
N SER A 235 4.16 13.40 1.22
CA SER A 235 3.54 14.38 2.12
C SER A 235 2.33 15.06 1.46
N TYR A 236 1.49 15.71 2.26
CA TYR A 236 0.36 16.51 1.77
C TYR A 236 0.79 17.58 0.75
N ASP A 237 1.91 18.26 1.00
CA ASP A 237 2.38 19.33 0.11
C ASP A 237 2.90 18.78 -1.22
N GLU A 238 3.61 17.64 -1.21
CA GLU A 238 4.03 16.94 -2.42
C GLU A 238 2.85 16.43 -3.22
N ALA A 239 1.88 15.81 -2.54
CA ALA A 239 0.63 15.35 -3.10
C ALA A 239 -0.14 16.47 -3.81
N LYS A 240 -0.33 17.59 -3.10
CA LYS A 240 -1.00 18.78 -3.63
C LYS A 240 -0.25 19.37 -4.82
N LYS A 241 1.08 19.37 -4.77
CA LYS A 241 1.93 19.88 -5.85
C LYS A 241 1.80 19.03 -7.12
N LYS A 242 1.70 17.70 -7.01
CA LYS A 242 1.46 16.81 -8.17
C LYS A 242 0.13 17.12 -8.84
N ILE A 243 -0.94 17.28 -8.06
CA ILE A 243 -2.25 17.71 -8.56
C ILE A 243 -2.17 19.08 -9.27
N GLY A 244 -1.37 20.01 -8.75
CA GLY A 244 -1.22 21.35 -9.36
C GLY A 244 -0.41 21.36 -10.66
N ASN A 245 0.69 20.59 -10.73
CA ASN A 245 1.68 20.64 -11.82
C ASN A 245 1.40 19.65 -12.96
N GLU A 246 0.88 18.46 -12.65
CA GLU A 246 0.52 17.46 -13.66
C GLU A 246 -0.72 17.88 -14.47
N ASN A 247 -1.39 18.95 -14.01
CA ASN A 247 -2.55 19.55 -14.63
C ASN A 247 -2.27 20.96 -15.22
N GLU A 248 -1.13 21.20 -15.86
CA GLU A 248 -0.91 22.34 -16.82
C GLU A 248 -1.43 22.17 -18.29
N VAL A 249 -2.59 22.76 -18.66
CA VAL A 249 -3.13 22.69 -20.04
C VAL A 249 -2.50 23.76 -20.92
N GLY A 250 -1.55 23.39 -21.77
CA GLY A 250 -0.95 24.34 -22.73
C GLY A 250 -0.32 25.55 -22.06
N GLY A 251 0.25 25.36 -20.86
CA GLY A 251 0.83 26.41 -20.01
C GLY A 251 -0.15 27.09 -19.04
N ALA A 252 -1.44 26.74 -19.06
CA ALA A 252 -2.40 27.22 -18.08
C ALA A 252 -2.34 26.36 -16.80
N LYS A 253 -1.98 26.98 -15.67
CA LYS A 253 -1.92 26.32 -14.37
C LYS A 253 -3.30 25.97 -13.82
N SER A 254 -3.41 24.81 -13.19
CA SER A 254 -4.57 24.42 -12.41
C SER A 254 -4.59 25.15 -11.07
N ASN A 255 -5.79 25.51 -10.62
CA ASN A 255 -6.03 26.06 -9.29
C ASN A 255 -6.65 24.97 -8.40
N VAL A 256 -5.93 24.55 -7.36
CA VAL A 256 -6.44 23.61 -6.35
C VAL A 256 -7.22 24.42 -5.31
N GLU A 257 -8.55 24.48 -5.43
CA GLU A 257 -9.44 25.23 -4.55
C GLU A 257 -9.52 24.61 -3.14
N SER A 258 -9.56 23.27 -3.07
CA SER A 258 -9.47 22.52 -1.82
C SER A 258 -8.83 21.17 -2.04
N PHE A 259 -8.16 20.66 -1.02
CA PHE A 259 -7.56 19.33 -1.02
C PHE A 259 -7.47 18.82 0.42
N ASP A 260 -8.03 17.64 0.65
CA ASP A 260 -7.87 16.84 1.86
C ASP A 260 -7.18 15.53 1.49
N PHE A 261 -6.30 15.06 2.36
CA PHE A 261 -5.49 13.87 2.13
C PHE A 261 -5.28 13.11 3.43
N VAL A 262 -5.62 11.83 3.47
CA VAL A 262 -5.59 11.03 4.69
C VAL A 262 -4.98 9.66 4.39
N TYR A 263 -3.91 9.32 5.11
CA TYR A 263 -3.42 7.95 5.14
C TYR A 263 -4.21 7.11 6.15
N LYS A 264 -4.57 5.90 5.73
CA LYS A 264 -5.29 4.90 6.51
C LYS A 264 -4.72 3.51 6.31
N ASP A 265 -4.90 2.67 7.33
CA ASP A 265 -4.56 1.25 7.30
C ASP A 265 -3.12 0.98 6.85
N CYS A 266 -2.21 1.90 7.18
CA CYS A 266 -0.81 1.81 6.83
C CYS A 266 -0.09 0.83 7.76
N PHE A 267 0.72 -0.06 7.20
CA PHE A 267 1.54 -0.97 7.98
C PHE A 267 2.82 -1.38 7.24
N ILE A 268 3.75 -1.95 8.00
CA ILE A 268 4.90 -2.71 7.49
C ILE A 268 4.95 -4.06 8.22
N LYS A 269 5.36 -5.09 7.50
CA LYS A 269 5.67 -6.45 7.96
C LYS A 269 7.06 -6.81 7.48
N CYS A 270 7.81 -7.53 8.29
CA CYS A 270 9.12 -8.03 7.87
C CYS A 270 9.50 -9.31 8.58
N GLU A 271 10.18 -10.18 7.83
CA GLU A 271 10.94 -11.28 8.36
C GLU A 271 12.42 -10.87 8.42
N ILE A 272 13.00 -10.88 9.61
CA ILE A 272 14.38 -10.46 9.86
C ILE A 272 15.11 -11.61 10.56
N ASP A 273 16.29 -11.98 10.07
CA ASP A 273 17.19 -12.83 10.85
C ASP A 273 17.87 -11.97 11.93
N PRO A 274 17.54 -12.16 13.22
CA PRO A 274 18.10 -11.32 14.29
C PRO A 274 19.59 -11.57 14.54
N LEU A 275 20.13 -12.73 14.12
CA LEU A 275 21.55 -13.07 14.31
C LEU A 275 22.43 -12.33 13.31
N THR A 276 21.96 -12.18 12.08
CA THR A 276 22.70 -11.52 10.99
C THR A 276 22.24 -10.09 10.75
N SER A 277 21.08 -9.69 11.29
CA SER A 277 20.40 -8.42 10.96
C SER A 277 20.17 -8.29 9.46
N GLU A 278 19.70 -9.35 8.82
CA GLU A 278 19.37 -9.39 7.39
C GLU A 278 17.87 -9.48 7.20
N PHE A 279 17.34 -8.73 6.24
CA PHE A 279 15.97 -8.90 5.81
C PHE A 279 15.86 -10.17 4.97
N ILE A 280 14.84 -10.96 5.26
CA ILE A 280 14.46 -12.13 4.47
C ILE A 280 13.29 -11.75 3.57
N ASP A 281 12.34 -11.01 4.15
CA ASP A 281 11.12 -10.57 3.51
C ASP A 281 10.66 -9.25 4.12
N ILE A 282 10.10 -8.34 3.32
CA ILE A 282 9.50 -7.10 3.80
C ILE A 282 8.26 -6.80 2.99
N GLU A 283 7.15 -6.50 3.63
CA GLU A 283 5.91 -6.03 3.01
C GLU A 283 5.47 -4.71 3.66
N TRP A 284 5.01 -3.74 2.90
CA TRP A 284 4.31 -2.57 3.44
C TRP A 284 3.17 -2.15 2.53
N TYR A 285 2.24 -1.42 3.13
CA TYR A 285 1.05 -0.92 2.45
C TYR A 285 0.62 0.42 3.03
N ALA A 286 -0.01 1.23 2.20
CA ALA A 286 -0.66 2.46 2.58
C ALA A 286 -1.92 2.67 1.74
N SER A 287 -3.07 2.86 2.41
CA SER A 287 -4.26 3.39 1.76
C SER A 287 -4.30 4.90 1.95
N CYS A 288 -4.69 5.62 0.90
CA CYS A 288 -4.85 7.05 0.91
C CYS A 288 -6.25 7.41 0.42
N ILE A 289 -6.96 8.22 1.19
CA ILE A 289 -8.21 8.84 0.78
C ILE A 289 -7.94 10.32 0.53
N SER A 290 -8.37 10.82 -0.62
CA SER A 290 -8.30 12.26 -0.89
C SER A 290 -9.57 12.81 -1.52
N ASP A 291 -9.92 14.01 -1.07
CA ASP A 291 -10.98 14.83 -1.63
C ASP A 291 -10.36 16.07 -2.24
N SER A 292 -10.60 16.31 -3.52
CA SER A 292 -9.99 17.40 -4.25
C SER A 292 -11.02 18.24 -4.98
N LYS A 293 -10.77 19.55 -5.05
CA LYS A 293 -11.51 20.47 -5.90
C LYS A 293 -10.52 21.27 -6.73
N VAL A 294 -10.54 21.05 -8.03
CA VAL A 294 -9.54 21.60 -8.95
C VAL A 294 -10.22 22.30 -10.11
N THR A 295 -9.77 23.53 -10.39
CA THR A 295 -10.28 24.35 -11.48
C THR A 295 -9.18 24.62 -12.51
N THR A 296 -9.45 24.28 -13.77
CA THR A 296 -8.52 24.49 -14.88
C THR A 296 -9.28 25.07 -16.06
N VAL A 297 -8.86 26.23 -16.56
CA VAL A 297 -9.47 26.89 -17.72
C VAL A 297 -11.01 27.06 -17.62
N GLY A 298 -11.56 27.26 -16.41
CA GLY A 298 -12.99 27.50 -16.18
C GLY A 298 -13.88 26.25 -16.08
N LEU A 299 -13.28 25.06 -16.14
CA LEU A 299 -13.89 23.79 -15.70
C LEU A 299 -13.44 23.52 -14.25
N THR A 300 -14.31 22.96 -13.42
CA THR A 300 -14.03 22.60 -12.04
C THR A 300 -14.45 21.15 -11.81
N ALA A 301 -13.54 20.32 -11.30
CA ALA A 301 -13.86 18.97 -10.85
C ALA A 301 -13.75 18.89 -9.32
N GLU A 302 -14.74 18.25 -8.72
CA GLU A 302 -14.73 17.77 -7.35
C GLU A 302 -14.62 16.24 -7.41
N MET A 303 -13.64 15.66 -6.72
CA MET A 303 -13.33 14.23 -6.84
C MET A 303 -12.89 13.63 -5.52
N THR A 304 -13.45 12.47 -5.19
CA THR A 304 -13.04 11.62 -4.08
C THR A 304 -12.34 10.39 -4.63
N THR A 305 -11.14 10.11 -4.13
CA THR A 305 -10.33 8.99 -4.59
C THR A 305 -9.79 8.15 -3.45
N LEU A 306 -9.78 6.84 -3.67
CA LEU A 306 -9.09 5.86 -2.84
C LEU A 306 -7.87 5.35 -3.58
N GLY A 307 -6.70 5.78 -3.14
CA GLY A 307 -5.40 5.24 -3.53
C GLY A 307 -4.99 4.10 -2.60
N LYS A 308 -4.35 3.07 -3.15
CA LYS A 308 -3.66 2.03 -2.38
C LYS A 308 -2.30 1.80 -3.00
N ASN A 309 -1.25 1.87 -2.18
CA ASN A 309 0.13 1.64 -2.56
C ASN A 309 0.74 0.59 -1.63
N GLY A 310 1.73 -0.17 -2.09
CA GLY A 310 2.53 -1.02 -1.21
C GLY A 310 3.87 -1.43 -1.80
N ALA A 311 4.78 -1.97 -0.96
CA ALA A 311 5.96 -2.73 -1.37
C ALA A 311 6.24 -4.09 -0.70
N HIS A 312 6.48 -5.15 -1.47
CA HIS A 312 7.01 -6.47 -1.11
C HIS A 312 8.44 -6.70 -1.65
N TYR A 313 9.40 -6.80 -0.75
CA TYR A 313 10.81 -7.09 -1.00
C TYR A 313 11.10 -8.54 -0.58
N SER A 314 11.67 -9.33 -1.49
CA SER A 314 11.98 -10.75 -1.24
C SER A 314 13.26 -11.17 -1.95
N ASN A 315 13.70 -12.41 -1.72
CA ASN A 315 14.90 -12.98 -2.35
C ASN A 315 16.15 -12.10 -2.17
N PHE A 316 16.38 -11.63 -0.94
CA PHE A 316 17.57 -10.84 -0.62
C PHE A 316 18.84 -11.66 -0.87
N GLY A 317 19.79 -11.06 -1.60
CA GLY A 317 21.12 -11.59 -1.86
C GLY A 317 22.16 -10.63 -1.30
N TYR A 318 22.46 -10.80 -0.01
CA TYR A 318 23.50 -10.09 0.73
C TYR A 318 24.92 -10.55 0.35
#